data_AF-A0A928J992-F1
#
_entry.id   AF-A0A928J992-F1
#
_cell.length_a   1.000
_cell.length_b   1.000
_cell.length_c   1.000
_cell.angle_alpha   90.00
_cell.angle_beta   90.00
_cell.angle_gamma   90.00
#
_symmetry.space_group_name_H-M   'P 1'
#
loop_
_entity.id
_entity.type
_entity.pdbx_description
1 polymer ?
#
loop_
_entity_poly.entity_id
_entity_poly.type
_entity_poly.pdbx_seq_one_letter_code
_entity_poly.pdbx_strand_id
1 'polypeptide(L)' 'MISRIAEKAKDAIKEANDNSNQDYWEGRKFAYYEILDTIKSELDVRDEDLKEYGIDFDLESSLL' A
#
# COMPACT_ATOMS: atom_id res chain seq x y z
N MET A 1 -5.56 -11.67 5.20
CA MET A 1 -4.10 -11.45 5.09
C MET A 1 -3.78 -10.17 4.34
N ILE A 2 -4.32 -9.98 3.12
CA ILE A 2 -4.15 -8.76 2.31
C ILE A 2 -4.59 -7.49 3.06
N SER A 3 -5.75 -7.52 3.73
CA SER A 3 -6.24 -6.37 4.50
C SER A 3 -5.28 -5.90 5.60
N ARG A 4 -4.52 -6.83 6.21
CA ARG A 4 -3.50 -6.51 7.21
C ARG A 4 -2.26 -5.84 6.58
N ILE A 5 -1.93 -6.20 5.34
CA ILE A 5 -0.86 -5.52 4.58
C ILE A 5 -1.31 -4.10 4.24
N ALA A 6 -2.56 -3.95 3.80
CA ALA A 6 -3.16 -2.64 3.49
C ALA A 6 -3.19 -1.71 4.72
N GLU A 7 -3.57 -2.22 5.89
CA GLU A 7 -3.48 -1.48 7.15
C GLU A 7 -2.04 -1.03 7.46
N LYS A 8 -1.07 -1.94 7.35
CA LYS A 8 0.34 -1.59 7.58
C LYS A 8 0.89 -0.57 6.57
N ALA A 9 0.39 -0.58 5.34
CA ALA A 9 0.69 0.44 4.33
C ALA A 9 0.21 1.82 4.78
N LYS A 10 -1.04 1.90 5.27
CA LYS A 10 -1.61 3.13 5.83
C LYS A 10 -0.84 3.64 7.04
N ASP A 11 -0.42 2.73 7.92
CA ASP A 11 0.44 3.08 9.06
C ASP A 11 1.80 3.60 8.58
N ALA A 12 2.41 2.99 7.56
CA ALA A 12 3.67 3.47 7.00
C ALA A 12 3.56 4.87 6.38
N ILE A 13 2.44 5.20 5.73
CA ILE A 13 2.16 6.57 5.23
C ILE A 13 2.08 7.56 6.39
N LYS A 14 1.33 7.20 7.43
CA LYS A 14 1.15 8.05 8.60
C LYS A 14 2.49 8.29 9.32
N GLU A 15 3.24 7.23 9.56
CA GLU A 15 4.55 7.31 10.19
C GLU A 15 5.53 8.12 9.32
N ALA A 16 5.49 8.01 7.99
CA ALA A 16 6.30 8.84 7.11
C ALA A 16 6.02 10.34 7.27
N ASN A 17 4.74 10.72 7.38
CA ASN A 17 4.34 12.12 7.56
C ASN A 17 4.78 12.69 8.92
N ASP A 18 4.88 11.85 9.94
CA ASP A 18 5.20 12.26 11.32
C ASP A 18 6.72 12.30 11.61
N ASN A 19 7.59 11.91 10.67
CA ASN A 19 9.02 11.74 10.92
C ASN A 19 9.92 12.57 9.99
N SER A 20 11.10 12.94 10.51
CA SER A 20 12.08 13.79 9.80
C SER A 20 13.08 13.03 8.91
N ASN A 21 13.19 11.70 9.04
CA ASN A 21 14.11 10.89 8.24
C ASN A 21 13.45 10.40 6.94
N GLN A 22 13.38 11.28 5.94
CA GLN A 22 12.63 11.06 4.71
C GLN A 22 13.05 9.77 3.98
N ASP A 23 14.35 9.51 3.78
CA ASP A 23 14.85 8.37 2.99
C ASP A 23 14.36 7.00 3.49
N TYR A 24 14.38 6.78 4.81
CA TYR A 24 13.90 5.51 5.39
C TYR A 24 12.40 5.33 5.17
N TRP A 25 11.64 6.40 5.37
CA TRP A 25 10.19 6.37 5.29
C TRP A 25 9.70 6.29 3.84
N GLU A 26 10.38 6.97 2.91
CA GLU A 26 10.18 6.83 1.47
C GLU A 26 10.44 5.39 1.01
N GLY A 27 11.58 4.80 1.40
CA GLY A 27 11.88 3.39 1.08
C GLY A 27 10.84 2.42 1.62
N ARG A 28 10.31 2.68 2.83
CA ARG A 28 9.25 1.87 3.44
C ARG A 28 7.91 2.02 2.70
N LYS A 29 7.52 3.24 2.30
CA LYS A 29 6.31 3.46 1.47
C LYS A 29 6.44 2.76 0.13
N PHE A 30 7.58 2.88 -0.53
CA PHE A 30 7.86 2.23 -1.81
C PHE A 30 7.73 0.71 -1.71
N ALA A 31 8.27 0.09 -0.66
CA ALA A 31 8.13 -1.34 -0.44
C ALA A 31 6.67 -1.80 -0.29
N TYR A 32 5.81 -1.00 0.37
CA TYR A 32 4.38 -1.31 0.46
C TYR A 32 3.64 -1.08 -0.86
N TYR A 33 4.03 -0.07 -1.63
CA TYR A 33 3.49 0.17 -2.97
C TYR A 33 3.71 -1.06 -3.86
N GLU A 34 4.94 -1.53 -3.99
CA GLU A 34 5.29 -2.69 -4.84
C GLU A 34 4.51 -3.95 -4.47
N ILE A 35 4.35 -4.21 -3.17
CA ILE A 35 3.59 -5.38 -2.68
C ILE A 35 2.10 -5.24 -3.03
N LEU A 36 1.51 -4.07 -2.77
CA LEU A 36 0.07 -3.87 -3.00
C LEU A 36 -0.25 -3.81 -4.49
N ASP A 37 0.62 -3.23 -5.31
CA ASP A 37 0.48 -3.18 -6.77
C ASP A 37 0.53 -4.59 -7.38
N THR A 38 1.48 -5.42 -6.91
CA THR A 38 1.55 -6.84 -7.29
C THR A 38 0.27 -7.59 -6.90
N ILE A 39 -0.22 -7.40 -5.67
CA ILE A 39 -1.46 -8.05 -5.21
C ILE A 39 -2.67 -7.59 -6.02
N LYS A 40 -2.79 -6.30 -6.30
CA LYS A 40 -3.87 -5.76 -7.13
C LYS A 40 -3.87 -6.37 -8.52
N SER A 41 -2.70 -6.40 -9.16
CA SER A 41 -2.54 -6.99 -10.49
C SER A 41 -2.97 -8.46 -10.51
N GLU A 42 -2.60 -9.23 -9.49
CA GLU A 42 -3.00 -10.64 -9.36
C GLU A 42 -4.50 -10.83 -9.13
N LEU A 43 -5.16 -9.94 -8.39
CA LEU A 43 -6.60 -9.99 -8.13
C LEU A 43 -7.40 -9.52 -9.36
N ASP A 44 -6.93 -8.50 -10.06
CA ASP A 44 -7.54 -7.96 -11.27
C ASP A 44 -7.57 -9.03 -12.38
N VAL A 45 -6.47 -9.78 -12.56
CA VAL A 45 -6.41 -10.93 -13.49
C VAL A 45 -7.44 -12.02 -13.15
N ARG A 46 -7.86 -12.11 -11.89
CA ARG A 46 -8.84 -13.08 -11.40
C ARG A 46 -10.27 -12.54 -11.35
N ASP A 47 -10.49 -11.28 -11.75
CA ASP A 47 -11.77 -10.58 -11.69
C ASP A 47 -12.33 -10.50 -10.24
N GLU A 48 -11.43 -10.38 -9.27
CA GLU A 48 -11.76 -10.29 -7.84
C GLU A 48 -12.05 -8.84 -7.41
N ASP A 49 -13.05 -8.62 -6.55
CA ASP A 49 -13.38 -7.27 -6.06
C ASP A 49 -12.36 -6.79 -5.00
N LEU A 50 -11.54 -5.81 -5.38
CA LEU A 50 -10.52 -5.18 -4.53
C LEU A 50 -11.09 -4.58 -3.23
N LYS A 51 -12.39 -4.23 -3.19
CA LYS A 51 -13.05 -3.72 -1.98
C LYS A 51 -13.12 -4.78 -0.89
N GLU A 52 -13.30 -6.04 -1.23
CA GLU A 52 -13.34 -7.15 -0.26
C GLU A 52 -12.03 -7.27 0.51
N TYR A 53 -10.93 -6.85 -0.10
CA TYR A 53 -9.60 -6.90 0.47
C TYR A 53 -9.16 -5.58 1.12
N GLY A 54 -9.94 -4.50 0.96
CA GLY A 54 -9.64 -3.18 1.49
C GLY A 54 -8.50 -2.46 0.74
N ILE A 55 -8.26 -2.83 -0.52
CA ILE A 55 -7.20 -2.26 -1.36
C ILE A 55 -7.73 -1.45 -2.54
N ASP A 56 -9.03 -1.20 -2.61
CA ASP A 56 -9.67 -0.28 -3.57
C ASP A 56 -9.39 1.20 -3.21
N PHE A 57 -8.12 1.59 -3.24
CA PHE A 57 -7.70 2.98 -3.11
C PHE A 57 -6.56 3.26 -4.08
N ASP A 58 -6.39 4.51 -4.49
CA ASP A 58 -5.31 4.91 -5.38
C ASP A 58 -3.95 4.74 -4.67
N LEU A 59 -3.14 3.78 -5.14
CA LEU A 59 -1.84 3.48 -4.55
C LEU A 59 -0.81 4.56 -4.86
N GLU A 60 -0.80 5.08 -6.09
CA GLU A 60 0.15 6.10 -6.53
C GLU A 60 -0.06 7.37 -5.72
N SER A 61 -1.29 7.88 -5.71
CA SER A 61 -1.62 9.11 -4.95
C SER A 61 -1.43 8.96 -3.43
N SER A 62 -1.35 7.73 -2.91
CA SER A 62 -1.21 7.47 -1.46
C SER A 62 0.23 7.21 -1.01
N LEU A 63 1.08 6.65 -1.88
CA LEU A 63 2.41 6.12 -1.50
C LEU A 63 3.58 6.74 -2.29
N LEU A 64 3.33 7.35 -3.45
CA LEU A 64 4.33 8.02 -4.30
C LEU A 64 4.14 9.54 -4.29
#